data_AF-A0A1G3RCN9-F1
#
_entry.id   AF-A0A1G3RCN9-F1
#
_cell.length_a   1.000
_cell.length_b   1.000
_cell.length_c   1.000
_cell.angle_alpha   90.00
_cell.angle_beta   90.00
_cell.angle_gamma   90.00
#
_symmetry.space_group_name_H-M   'P 1'
#
loop_
_entity.id
_entity.type
_entity.pdbx_description
1 polymer ?
#
loop_
_entity_poly.entity_id
_entity_poly.type
_entity_poly.pdbx_seq_one_letter_code
_entity_poly.pdbx_strand_id
1 'polypeptide(L)'
;MLENLRLNKLFWTITTALALAAALAGIVDRNLYDGLFPKDFLPGAFPQDILTVLACVALFIVIATMREGEVRKQVVVLGVIGSFFYLYGIFTIERVYNAFYLLYAAVFGLSFWSLAYSLSQLKMGTVNRVSVPAGMRLLTAICSLLIAAVFTFLWTMALVPLLKARNRIDFLYSIYILDLCFVMPAFAVTAIMALRGRMLGAVLGPAIMILGFFVIFPLALNELAKPAAGLALSAGPLAASLLFSALMLVLAVLQLRAMRGGSPSRGA
;
A
#
# COMPACT_ATOMS: atom_id res chain seq x y z
N MET A 1 -3.20 -6.81 -18.75
CA MET A 1 -4.45 -6.19 -18.27
C MET A 1 -4.60 -4.77 -18.81
N LEU A 2 -3.53 -3.97 -18.84
CA LEU A 2 -3.56 -2.58 -19.29
C LEU A 2 -3.38 -2.43 -20.81
N GLU A 3 -4.04 -1.43 -21.42
CA GLU A 3 -3.95 -1.17 -22.86
C GLU A 3 -2.57 -0.67 -23.28
N ASN A 4 -2.10 0.42 -22.65
CA ASN A 4 -0.83 1.06 -22.97
C ASN A 4 0.23 0.72 -21.92
N LEU A 5 0.75 -0.50 -21.99
CA LEU A 5 1.69 -0.98 -20.99
C LEU A 5 2.98 -0.15 -20.96
N ARG A 6 3.47 0.34 -22.10
CA ARG A 6 4.70 1.14 -22.16
C ARG A 6 4.59 2.43 -21.35
N LEU A 7 3.51 3.18 -21.53
CA LEU A 7 3.32 4.43 -20.79
C LEU A 7 3.07 4.18 -19.30
N ASN A 8 2.33 3.13 -18.95
CA ASN A 8 2.19 2.71 -17.55
C ASN A 8 3.55 2.38 -16.91
N LYS A 9 4.40 1.61 -17.60
CA LYS A 9 5.77 1.31 -17.14
C LYS A 9 6.58 2.57 -16.93
N LEU A 10 6.47 3.57 -17.81
CA LEU A 10 7.17 4.85 -17.65
C LEU A 10 6.74 5.55 -16.36
N PHE A 11 5.43 5.73 -16.13
CA PHE A 11 4.92 6.36 -14.92
C PHE A 11 5.35 5.61 -13.66
N TRP A 12 5.18 4.28 -13.63
CA TRP A 12 5.60 3.46 -12.48
C TRP A 12 7.10 3.54 -12.22
N THR A 13 7.93 3.55 -13.27
CA THR A 13 9.39 3.65 -13.15
C THR A 13 9.79 5.01 -12.55
N ILE A 14 9.21 6.11 -13.04
CA ILE A 14 9.48 7.45 -12.51
C ILE A 14 9.05 7.54 -11.05
N THR A 15 7.83 7.12 -10.70
CA THR A 15 7.36 7.12 -9.30
C THR A 15 8.27 6.30 -8.40
N THR A 16 8.71 5.12 -8.87
CA THR A 16 9.60 4.22 -8.11
C THR A 16 11.00 4.81 -7.94
N ALA A 17 11.54 5.49 -8.95
CA ALA A 17 12.84 6.15 -8.88
C ALA A 17 12.84 7.30 -7.86
N LEU A 18 11.78 8.11 -7.84
CA LEU A 18 11.64 9.20 -6.89
C LEU A 18 11.43 8.67 -5.46
N ALA A 19 10.64 7.61 -5.28
CA ALA A 19 10.48 6.93 -3.99
C ALA A 19 11.81 6.35 -3.49
N LEU A 20 12.57 5.70 -4.38
CA LEU A 20 13.89 5.17 -4.05
C LEU A 20 14.84 6.28 -3.60
N ALA A 21 14.89 7.40 -4.33
CA ALA A 21 15.73 8.54 -3.97
C ALA A 21 15.36 9.12 -2.59
N ALA A 22 14.08 9.28 -2.32
CA ALA A 22 13.57 9.74 -1.03
C ALA A 22 13.94 8.81 0.13
N ALA A 23 13.75 7.49 -0.05
CA ALA A 23 14.07 6.50 0.97
C ALA A 23 15.59 6.36 1.20
N LEU A 24 16.39 6.44 0.14
CA LEU A 24 17.85 6.45 0.28
C LEU A 24 18.34 7.66 1.07
N ALA A 25 17.72 8.83 0.88
CA ALA A 25 18.07 10.03 1.64
C ALA A 25 17.87 9.81 3.15
N GLY A 26 16.76 9.20 3.57
CA GLY A 26 16.51 8.92 5.00
C GLY A 26 17.35 7.78 5.59
N ILE A 27 17.90 6.89 4.75
CA ILE A 27 18.93 5.93 5.18
C ILE A 27 20.29 6.60 5.41
N VAL A 28 20.67 7.51 4.51
CA VAL A 28 21.96 8.21 4.52
C VAL A 28 22.01 9.25 5.65
N ASP A 29 20.97 10.07 5.78
CA ASP A 29 20.85 11.07 6.84
C ASP A 29 19.92 10.57 7.94
N ARG A 30 20.52 10.12 9.06
CA ARG A 30 19.78 9.59 10.21
C ARG A 30 18.96 10.64 10.95
N ASN A 31 19.28 11.93 10.78
CA ASN A 31 18.62 13.04 11.46
C ASN A 31 17.55 13.69 10.57
N LEU A 32 17.31 13.15 9.37
CA LEU A 32 16.41 13.73 8.37
C LEU A 32 14.98 13.97 8.88
N TYR A 33 14.57 13.19 9.89
CA TYR A 33 13.24 13.20 10.46
C TYR A 33 13.16 13.77 11.89
N ASP A 34 14.27 14.29 12.41
CA ASP A 34 14.34 14.80 13.79
C ASP A 34 13.35 15.94 14.02
N GLY A 35 12.52 15.79 15.05
CA GLY A 35 11.48 16.76 15.40
C GLY A 35 10.29 16.80 14.43
N LEU A 36 10.24 15.95 13.39
CA LEU A 36 9.16 15.91 12.40
C LEU A 36 8.12 14.82 12.67
N PHE A 37 8.40 13.89 13.59
CA PHE A 37 7.46 12.88 14.06
C PHE A 37 7.35 12.88 15.59
N PRO A 38 6.23 12.36 16.15
CA PRO A 38 6.18 12.07 17.57
C PRO A 38 7.29 11.09 17.94
N LYS A 39 7.87 11.27 19.14
CA LYS A 39 8.99 10.45 19.64
C LYS A 39 8.73 8.95 19.55
N ASP A 40 7.47 8.54 19.72
CA ASP A 40 7.05 7.13 19.70
C ASP A 40 7.04 6.48 18.32
N PHE A 41 7.09 7.28 17.24
CA PHE A 41 7.08 6.81 15.85
C PHE A 41 8.38 7.06 15.09
N LEU A 42 9.24 7.95 15.61
CA LEU A 42 10.55 8.24 15.02
C LEU A 42 11.44 6.99 14.82
N PRO A 43 11.51 6.01 15.77
CA PRO A 43 12.35 4.82 15.59
C PRO A 43 11.98 3.99 14.35
N GLY A 44 10.71 4.01 13.94
CA GLY A 44 10.22 3.30 12.76
C GLY A 44 10.61 3.91 11.42
N ALA A 45 11.06 5.17 11.39
CA ALA A 45 11.36 5.87 10.14
C ALA A 45 12.50 5.19 9.35
N PHE A 46 13.60 4.86 10.04
CA PHE A 46 14.74 4.19 9.41
C PHE A 46 14.42 2.80 8.84
N PRO A 47 13.83 1.85 9.59
CA PRO A 47 13.47 0.54 9.03
C PRO A 47 12.37 0.65 7.95
N GLN A 48 11.50 1.66 8.00
CA GLN A 48 10.55 1.95 6.92
C GLN A 48 11.25 2.37 5.62
N ASP A 49 12.30 3.19 5.69
CA ASP A 49 13.07 3.56 4.50
C ASP A 49 13.82 2.36 3.91
N ILE A 50 14.39 1.48 4.75
CA ILE A 50 14.96 0.21 4.28
C ILE A 50 13.90 -0.61 3.54
N LEU A 51 12.72 -0.78 4.13
CA LEU A 51 11.61 -1.50 3.51
C LEU A 51 11.23 -0.88 2.16
N THR A 52 11.19 0.45 2.08
CA THR A 52 10.87 1.18 0.85
C THR A 52 11.93 0.96 -0.22
N VAL A 53 13.23 0.99 0.13
CA VAL A 53 14.32 0.68 -0.81
C VAL A 53 14.20 -0.74 -1.35
N LEU A 54 13.98 -1.73 -0.47
CA LEU A 54 13.79 -3.13 -0.88
C LEU A 54 12.58 -3.29 -1.81
N ALA A 55 11.47 -2.63 -1.49
CA ALA A 55 10.28 -2.61 -2.32
C ALA A 55 10.55 -1.98 -3.69
N CYS A 56 11.28 -0.86 -3.75
CA CYS A 56 11.65 -0.20 -5.01
C CYS A 56 12.53 -1.08 -5.89
N VAL A 57 13.55 -1.73 -5.32
CA VAL A 57 14.44 -2.65 -6.06
C VAL A 57 13.64 -3.82 -6.64
N ALA A 58 12.78 -4.46 -5.84
CA ALA A 58 11.90 -5.52 -6.32
C ALA A 58 10.95 -5.01 -7.42
N LEU A 59 10.40 -3.81 -7.24
CA LEU A 59 9.47 -3.20 -8.18
C LEU A 59 10.12 -2.87 -9.53
N PHE A 60 11.37 -2.37 -9.54
CA PHE A 60 12.13 -2.18 -10.77
C PHE A 60 12.32 -3.48 -11.55
N ILE A 61 12.66 -4.58 -10.85
CA ILE A 61 12.81 -5.90 -11.48
C ILE A 61 11.48 -6.37 -12.07
N VAL A 62 10.38 -6.21 -11.33
CA VAL A 62 9.03 -6.59 -11.79
C VAL A 62 8.65 -5.76 -13.01
N ILE A 63 8.83 -4.43 -13.00
CA ILE A 63 8.52 -3.54 -14.12
C ILE A 63 9.39 -3.91 -15.34
N ALA A 64 10.70 -4.03 -15.18
CA ALA A 64 11.63 -4.32 -16.27
C ALA A 64 11.29 -5.64 -16.98
N THR A 65 11.02 -6.69 -16.20
CA THR A 65 10.73 -8.04 -16.73
C THR A 65 9.27 -8.23 -17.16
N MET A 66 8.39 -7.25 -16.93
CA MET A 66 6.96 -7.36 -17.24
C MET A 66 6.71 -7.32 -18.75
N ARG A 67 5.97 -8.33 -19.23
CA ARG A 67 5.46 -8.44 -20.59
C ARG A 67 3.98 -8.14 -20.67
N GLU A 68 3.51 -7.88 -21.89
CA GLU A 68 2.08 -7.78 -22.18
C GLU A 68 1.38 -9.09 -21.79
N GLY A 69 0.19 -8.96 -21.23
CA GLY A 69 -0.57 -10.08 -20.68
C GLY A 69 -0.32 -10.36 -19.20
N GLU A 70 0.90 -10.21 -18.66
CA GLU A 70 1.27 -10.64 -17.29
C GLU A 70 0.48 -9.93 -16.16
N VAL A 71 -0.77 -10.34 -15.94
CA VAL A 71 -1.72 -9.68 -15.02
C VAL A 71 -1.20 -9.71 -13.60
N ARG A 72 -0.61 -10.82 -13.15
CA ARG A 72 -0.08 -10.96 -11.79
C ARG A 72 0.96 -9.89 -11.47
N LYS A 73 1.92 -9.65 -12.38
CA LYS A 73 2.93 -8.60 -12.21
C LYS A 73 2.30 -7.21 -12.20
N GLN A 74 1.32 -6.96 -13.08
CA GLN A 74 0.60 -5.68 -13.11
C GLN A 74 -0.13 -5.43 -11.78
N VAL A 75 -0.80 -6.44 -11.21
CA VAL A 75 -1.47 -6.36 -9.91
C VAL A 75 -0.48 -6.09 -8.77
N VAL A 76 0.68 -6.74 -8.76
CA VAL A 76 1.75 -6.47 -7.77
C VAL A 76 2.20 -5.01 -7.86
N VAL A 77 2.46 -4.50 -9.07
CA VAL A 77 2.86 -3.10 -9.27
C VAL A 77 1.78 -2.14 -8.76
N LEU A 78 0.50 -2.40 -9.07
CA LEU A 78 -0.60 -1.55 -8.57
C LEU A 78 -0.68 -1.53 -7.04
N GLY A 79 -0.44 -2.66 -6.37
CA GLY A 79 -0.42 -2.72 -4.91
C GLY A 79 0.71 -1.89 -4.29
N VAL A 80 1.93 -1.98 -4.84
CA VAL A 80 3.10 -1.23 -4.33
C VAL A 80 3.03 0.25 -4.70
N ILE A 81 2.56 0.62 -5.89
CA ILE A 81 2.32 2.03 -6.22
C ILE A 81 1.21 2.61 -5.32
N GLY A 82 0.19 1.80 -5.02
CA GLY A 82 -0.84 2.12 -4.02
C GLY A 82 -0.28 2.38 -2.62
N SER A 83 0.73 1.62 -2.20
CA SER A 83 1.39 1.88 -0.92
C SER A 83 2.26 3.13 -0.95
N PHE A 84 2.90 3.49 -2.07
CA PHE A 84 3.58 4.79 -2.19
C PHE A 84 2.63 5.97 -2.07
N PHE A 85 1.43 5.87 -2.66
CA PHE A 85 0.38 6.88 -2.45
C PHE A 85 0.06 7.05 -0.96
N TYR A 86 0.01 5.95 -0.21
CA TYR A 86 -0.23 6.01 1.23
C TYR A 86 0.96 6.59 2.01
N LEU A 87 2.14 5.98 1.88
CA LEU A 87 3.32 6.30 2.68
C LEU A 87 3.79 7.75 2.47
N TYR A 88 3.88 8.18 1.22
CA TYR A 88 4.24 9.57 0.91
C TYR A 88 3.07 10.53 1.09
N GLY A 89 1.83 10.03 1.07
CA GLY A 89 0.66 10.77 1.51
C GLY A 89 0.78 11.18 2.97
N ILE A 90 1.21 10.27 3.86
CA ILE A 90 1.51 10.60 5.27
C ILE A 90 2.54 11.73 5.33
N PHE A 91 3.68 11.57 4.65
CA PHE A 91 4.77 12.56 4.73
C PHE A 91 4.33 13.94 4.23
N THR A 92 3.53 13.96 3.16
CA THR A 92 3.01 15.19 2.57
C THR A 92 1.96 15.86 3.48
N ILE A 93 0.98 15.09 3.98
CA ILE A 93 -0.14 15.61 4.77
C ILE A 93 0.30 15.99 6.18
N GLU A 94 1.19 15.21 6.82
CA GLU A 94 1.77 15.49 8.14
C GLU A 94 2.79 16.63 8.13
N ARG A 95 3.11 17.20 6.96
CA ARG A 95 4.04 18.32 6.80
C ARG A 95 5.44 17.98 7.30
N VAL A 96 5.98 16.84 6.86
CA VAL A 96 7.37 16.41 7.15
C VAL A 96 8.35 17.31 6.37
N TYR A 97 8.49 18.56 6.81
CA TYR A 97 9.20 19.62 6.11
C TYR A 97 10.72 19.52 6.33
N ASN A 98 11.35 18.72 5.47
CA ASN A 98 12.81 18.71 5.28
C ASN A 98 13.15 19.05 3.81
N ALA A 99 14.44 18.97 3.45
CA ALA A 99 14.92 19.28 2.10
C ALA A 99 14.26 18.45 0.98
N PHE A 100 13.67 17.28 1.29
CA PHE A 100 13.06 16.36 0.35
C PHE A 100 11.52 16.45 0.33
N TYR A 101 10.91 17.42 1.02
CA TYR A 101 9.44 17.52 1.10
C TYR A 101 8.76 17.57 -0.27
N LEU A 102 9.30 18.35 -1.22
CA LEU A 102 8.75 18.42 -2.59
C LEU A 102 8.88 17.10 -3.34
N LEU A 103 9.91 16.30 -3.03
CA LEU A 103 10.07 14.96 -3.58
C LEU A 103 8.98 14.02 -3.03
N TYR A 104 8.66 14.10 -1.74
CA TYR A 104 7.55 13.35 -1.15
C TYR A 104 6.21 13.70 -1.82
N ALA A 105 5.95 14.99 -2.00
CA ALA A 105 4.75 15.47 -2.69
C ALA A 105 4.69 15.00 -4.15
N ALA A 106 5.83 14.97 -4.85
CA ALA A 106 5.91 14.44 -6.21
C ALA A 106 5.60 12.94 -6.26
N VAL A 107 6.15 12.12 -5.34
CA VAL A 107 5.84 10.69 -5.26
C VAL A 107 4.36 10.47 -4.95
N PHE A 108 3.80 11.24 -4.01
CA PHE A 108 2.39 11.18 -3.66
C PHE A 108 1.48 11.51 -4.86
N GLY A 109 1.74 12.61 -5.56
CA GLY A 109 0.95 13.00 -6.74
C GLY A 109 1.11 12.02 -7.91
N LEU A 110 2.32 11.58 -8.20
CA LEU A 110 2.59 10.66 -9.31
C LEU A 110 2.04 9.26 -9.05
N SER A 111 2.10 8.76 -7.81
CA SER A 111 1.48 7.46 -7.47
C SER A 111 -0.03 7.51 -7.65
N PHE A 112 -0.70 8.57 -7.20
CA PHE A 112 -2.13 8.78 -7.44
C PHE A 112 -2.47 8.76 -8.94
N TRP A 113 -1.81 9.61 -9.73
CA TRP A 113 -2.11 9.72 -11.17
C TRP A 113 -1.68 8.48 -11.95
N SER A 114 -0.64 7.76 -11.51
CA SER A 114 -0.26 6.46 -12.07
C SER A 114 -1.36 5.43 -11.86
N LEU A 115 -1.97 5.38 -10.67
CA LEU A 115 -3.09 4.47 -10.38
C LEU A 115 -4.32 4.86 -11.18
N ALA A 116 -4.69 6.15 -11.18
CA ALA A 116 -5.85 6.64 -11.93
C ALA A 116 -5.70 6.32 -13.43
N TYR A 117 -4.53 6.60 -14.01
CA TYR A 117 -4.24 6.27 -15.40
C TYR A 117 -4.30 4.76 -15.64
N SER A 118 -3.64 3.95 -14.81
CA SER A 118 -3.66 2.48 -14.93
C SER A 118 -5.08 1.92 -14.90
N LEU A 119 -5.89 2.35 -13.92
CA LEU A 119 -7.26 1.87 -13.76
C LEU A 119 -8.19 2.33 -14.89
N SER A 120 -7.93 3.49 -15.51
CA SER A 120 -8.69 3.95 -16.69
C SER A 120 -8.42 3.14 -17.95
N GLN A 121 -7.30 2.41 -18.01
CA GLN A 121 -6.82 1.67 -19.20
C GLN A 121 -7.03 0.16 -19.09
N LEU A 122 -7.95 -0.28 -18.24
CA LEU A 122 -8.20 -1.71 -17.99
C LEU A 122 -8.93 -2.37 -19.18
N LYS A 123 -8.28 -3.36 -19.81
CA LYS A 123 -8.92 -4.26 -20.79
C LYS A 123 -9.80 -5.27 -20.09
N MET A 124 -11.10 -4.99 -19.97
CA MET A 124 -12.05 -5.89 -19.31
C MET A 124 -12.09 -7.29 -19.95
N GLY A 125 -11.85 -7.39 -21.26
CA GLY A 125 -11.70 -8.68 -21.95
C GLY A 125 -10.54 -9.53 -21.42
N THR A 126 -9.41 -8.91 -21.03
CA THR A 126 -8.30 -9.62 -20.38
C THR A 126 -8.61 -9.92 -18.92
N VAL A 127 -9.22 -8.98 -18.19
CA VAL A 127 -9.60 -9.16 -16.78
C VAL A 127 -10.56 -10.34 -16.62
N ASN A 128 -11.59 -10.42 -17.46
CA ASN A 128 -12.61 -11.47 -17.40
C ASN A 128 -12.09 -12.85 -17.84
N ARG A 129 -10.95 -12.93 -18.52
CA ARG A 129 -10.27 -14.19 -18.85
C ARG A 129 -9.44 -14.74 -17.69
N VAL A 130 -9.18 -13.93 -16.67
CA VAL A 130 -8.53 -14.42 -15.44
C VAL A 130 -9.56 -15.21 -14.65
N SER A 131 -9.16 -16.40 -14.19
CA SER A 131 -9.94 -17.23 -13.30
C SER A 131 -9.32 -17.23 -11.91
N VAL A 132 -10.15 -17.02 -10.89
CA VAL A 132 -9.77 -17.12 -9.48
C VAL A 132 -10.70 -18.16 -8.84
N PRO A 133 -10.18 -19.16 -8.13
CA PRO A 133 -11.01 -20.14 -7.42
C PRO A 133 -12.02 -19.45 -6.51
N ALA A 134 -13.28 -19.91 -6.54
CA ALA A 134 -14.38 -19.27 -5.82
C ALA A 134 -14.10 -19.13 -4.30
N GLY A 135 -13.53 -20.17 -3.68
CA GLY A 135 -13.15 -20.15 -2.27
C GLY A 135 -12.10 -19.09 -1.96
N MET A 136 -11.06 -18.95 -2.79
CA MET A 136 -10.01 -17.94 -2.61
C MET A 136 -10.56 -16.52 -2.80
N ARG A 137 -11.42 -16.33 -3.81
CA ARG A 137 -12.11 -15.06 -4.05
C ARG A 137 -12.98 -14.67 -2.85
N LEU A 138 -13.77 -15.62 -2.33
CA LEU A 138 -14.64 -15.39 -1.19
C LEU A 138 -13.85 -15.07 0.07
N LEU A 139 -12.82 -15.86 0.38
CA LEU A 139 -11.95 -15.65 1.54
C LEU A 139 -11.35 -14.24 1.52
N THR A 140 -10.71 -13.86 0.41
CA THR A 140 -10.03 -12.56 0.34
C THR A 140 -11.05 -11.41 0.40
N ALA A 141 -12.21 -11.55 -0.24
CA ALA A 141 -13.25 -10.52 -0.18
C ALA A 141 -13.83 -10.35 1.24
N ILE A 142 -14.09 -11.44 1.95
CA ILE A 142 -14.57 -11.39 3.34
C ILE A 142 -13.51 -10.75 4.24
N CYS A 143 -12.25 -11.20 4.15
CA CYS A 143 -11.16 -10.61 4.92
C CYS A 143 -10.99 -9.12 4.61
N SER A 144 -11.10 -8.70 3.34
CA SER A 144 -11.06 -7.29 2.96
C SER A 144 -12.18 -6.48 3.61
N LEU A 145 -13.42 -7.00 3.64
CA LEU A 145 -14.54 -6.32 4.31
C LEU A 145 -14.35 -6.25 5.82
N LEU A 146 -13.85 -7.32 6.43
CA LEU A 146 -13.56 -7.34 7.87
C LEU A 146 -12.48 -6.31 8.22
N ILE A 147 -11.39 -6.24 7.46
CA ILE A 147 -10.35 -5.22 7.61
C ILE A 147 -10.97 -3.83 7.48
N ALA A 148 -11.72 -3.57 6.39
CA ALA A 148 -12.37 -2.29 6.17
C ALA A 148 -13.27 -1.89 7.35
N ALA A 149 -14.10 -2.82 7.85
CA ALA A 149 -15.01 -2.58 8.96
C ALA A 149 -14.25 -2.30 10.27
N VAL A 150 -13.25 -3.12 10.60
CA VAL A 150 -12.46 -3.00 11.84
C VAL A 150 -11.73 -1.66 11.90
N PHE A 151 -10.99 -1.31 10.85
CA PHE A 151 -10.23 -0.06 10.84
C PHE A 151 -11.13 1.17 10.71
N THR A 152 -12.22 1.11 9.93
CA THR A 152 -13.21 2.20 9.89
C THR A 152 -13.80 2.45 11.28
N PHE A 153 -14.19 1.39 11.98
CA PHE A 153 -14.70 1.49 13.35
C PHE A 153 -13.64 2.05 14.30
N LEU A 154 -12.42 1.52 14.28
CA LEU A 154 -11.31 1.95 15.13
C LEU A 154 -11.01 3.44 14.95
N TRP A 155 -10.85 3.90 13.71
CA TRP A 155 -10.56 5.30 13.41
C TRP A 155 -11.74 6.23 13.73
N THR A 156 -12.97 5.78 13.49
CA THR A 156 -14.16 6.55 13.88
C THR A 156 -14.22 6.72 15.40
N MET A 157 -13.98 5.66 16.16
CA MET A 157 -13.97 5.71 17.63
C MET A 157 -12.83 6.59 18.17
N ALA A 158 -11.68 6.62 17.51
CA ALA A 158 -10.57 7.52 17.86
C ALA A 158 -10.90 8.99 17.54
N LEU A 159 -11.64 9.26 16.45
CA LEU A 159 -12.03 10.62 16.05
C LEU A 159 -13.18 11.20 16.87
N VAL A 160 -14.16 10.40 17.30
CA VAL A 160 -15.36 10.89 18.00
C VAL A 160 -15.04 11.78 19.22
N PRO A 161 -14.09 11.42 20.11
CA PRO A 161 -13.68 12.31 21.21
C PRO A 161 -13.10 13.64 20.74
N LEU A 162 -12.28 13.61 19.68
CA LEU A 162 -11.67 14.82 19.10
C LEU A 162 -12.73 15.75 18.50
N LEU A 163 -13.73 15.18 17.82
CA LEU A 163 -14.87 15.93 17.28
C LEU A 163 -15.69 16.59 18.39
N LYS A 164 -15.98 15.87 19.47
CA LYS A 164 -16.72 16.41 20.63
C LYS A 164 -15.97 17.53 21.32
N ALA A 165 -14.66 17.34 21.53
CA ALA A 165 -13.79 18.31 22.18
C ALA A 165 -13.37 19.47 21.25
N ARG A 166 -13.67 19.40 19.95
CA ARG A 166 -13.15 20.30 18.90
C ARG A 166 -11.62 20.41 18.94
N ASN A 167 -10.97 19.30 19.27
CA ASN A 167 -9.52 19.26 19.45
C ASN A 167 -8.83 19.03 18.11
N ARG A 168 -7.88 19.91 17.77
CA ARG A 168 -7.01 19.76 16.60
C ARG A 168 -5.71 19.13 17.06
N ILE A 169 -5.50 17.87 16.66
CA ILE A 169 -4.23 17.17 16.90
C ILE A 169 -3.15 17.64 15.92
N ASP A 170 -1.89 17.60 16.38
CA ASP A 170 -0.75 18.04 15.59
C ASP A 170 -0.17 16.95 14.68
N PHE A 171 -0.36 15.67 15.05
CA PHE A 171 0.20 14.52 14.35
C PHE A 171 -0.84 13.42 14.13
N LEU A 172 -0.54 12.51 13.20
CA LEU A 172 -1.30 11.28 12.89
C LEU A 172 -2.69 11.51 12.27
N TYR A 173 -3.06 12.75 11.97
CA TYR A 173 -4.34 13.05 11.31
C TYR A 173 -4.36 12.59 9.85
N SER A 174 -3.20 12.47 9.21
CA SER A 174 -3.09 11.93 7.85
C SER A 174 -3.59 10.49 7.78
N ILE A 175 -3.38 9.70 8.83
CA ILE A 175 -3.79 8.29 8.89
C ILE A 175 -5.31 8.23 8.84
N TYR A 176 -6.02 9.05 9.62
CA TYR A 176 -7.49 9.11 9.57
C TYR A 176 -8.00 9.46 8.18
N ILE A 177 -7.40 10.46 7.53
CA ILE A 177 -7.80 10.92 6.20
C ILE A 177 -7.56 9.81 5.16
N LEU A 178 -6.34 9.26 5.12
CA LEU A 178 -5.96 8.26 4.13
C LEU A 178 -6.77 6.97 4.31
N ASP A 179 -6.92 6.50 5.55
CA ASP A 179 -7.64 5.27 5.83
C ASP A 179 -9.14 5.41 5.56
N LEU A 180 -9.80 6.44 6.09
CA LEU A 180 -11.26 6.57 6.00
C LEU A 180 -11.73 7.04 4.61
N CYS A 181 -10.95 7.86 3.91
CA CYS A 181 -11.36 8.40 2.61
C CYS A 181 -10.89 7.54 1.42
N PHE A 182 -9.81 6.78 1.56
CA PHE A 182 -9.20 6.07 0.43
C PHE A 182 -9.01 4.57 0.68
N VAL A 183 -8.24 4.18 1.70
CA VAL A 183 -7.83 2.78 1.88
C VAL A 183 -9.03 1.89 2.22
N MET A 184 -9.78 2.20 3.29
CA MET A 184 -10.92 1.38 3.71
C MET A 184 -12.04 1.35 2.66
N PRO A 185 -12.41 2.47 1.99
CA PRO A 185 -13.29 2.43 0.84
C PRO A 185 -12.78 1.54 -0.30
N ALA A 186 -11.48 1.58 -0.62
CA ALA A 186 -10.91 0.72 -1.67
C ALA A 186 -10.98 -0.77 -1.30
N PHE A 187 -10.70 -1.13 -0.04
CA PHE A 187 -10.91 -2.48 0.49
C PHE A 187 -12.37 -2.92 0.34
N ALA A 188 -13.33 -2.09 0.77
CA ALA A 188 -14.74 -2.40 0.70
C ALA A 188 -15.25 -2.54 -0.76
N VAL A 189 -14.91 -1.59 -1.63
CA VAL A 189 -15.35 -1.58 -3.03
C VAL A 189 -14.81 -2.82 -3.77
N THR A 190 -13.51 -3.12 -3.67
CA THR A 190 -12.92 -4.27 -4.34
C THR A 190 -13.51 -5.59 -3.84
N ALA A 191 -13.77 -5.70 -2.53
CA ALA A 191 -14.43 -6.86 -1.95
C ALA A 191 -15.88 -7.02 -2.43
N ILE A 192 -16.68 -5.96 -2.39
CA ILE A 192 -18.07 -5.98 -2.85
C ILE A 192 -18.14 -6.36 -4.34
N MET A 193 -17.23 -5.83 -5.16
CA MET A 193 -17.11 -6.21 -6.57
C MET A 193 -16.83 -7.71 -6.72
N ALA A 194 -15.90 -8.26 -5.95
CA ALA A 194 -15.56 -9.68 -5.98
C ALA A 194 -16.75 -10.57 -5.56
N LEU A 195 -17.48 -10.18 -4.50
CA LEU A 195 -18.67 -10.89 -4.01
C LEU A 195 -19.83 -10.84 -5.01
N ARG A 196 -20.00 -9.73 -5.71
CA ARG A 196 -20.98 -9.57 -6.80
C ARG A 196 -20.57 -10.25 -8.11
N GLY A 197 -19.51 -11.08 -8.08
CA GLY A 197 -19.05 -11.83 -9.25
C GLY A 197 -18.29 -10.99 -10.29
N ARG A 198 -17.98 -9.71 -10.03
CA ARG A 198 -17.18 -8.89 -10.95
C ARG A 198 -15.70 -9.29 -10.85
N MET A 199 -15.16 -9.83 -11.94
CA MET A 199 -13.79 -10.36 -11.96
C MET A 199 -12.72 -9.31 -11.61
N LEU A 200 -12.97 -8.04 -11.94
CA LEU A 200 -12.06 -6.95 -11.57
C LEU A 200 -11.80 -6.88 -10.06
N GLY A 201 -12.82 -7.06 -9.22
CA GLY A 201 -12.64 -7.07 -7.76
C GLY A 201 -11.76 -8.24 -7.32
N ALA A 202 -11.94 -9.42 -7.93
CA ALA A 202 -11.12 -10.59 -7.65
C ALA A 202 -9.68 -10.45 -8.16
N VAL A 203 -9.46 -9.74 -9.27
CA VAL A 203 -8.11 -9.49 -9.82
C VAL A 203 -7.36 -8.43 -9.01
N LEU A 204 -8.06 -7.41 -8.50
CA LEU A 204 -7.47 -6.36 -7.66
C LEU A 204 -7.30 -6.75 -6.19
N GLY A 205 -7.93 -7.84 -5.73
CA GLY A 205 -7.82 -8.34 -4.36
C GLY A 205 -6.38 -8.40 -3.83
N PRO A 206 -5.43 -9.03 -4.55
CA PRO A 206 -4.04 -9.04 -4.12
C PRO A 206 -3.36 -7.67 -4.09
N ALA A 207 -3.72 -6.75 -4.99
CA ALA A 207 -3.16 -5.39 -4.97
C ALA A 207 -3.54 -4.65 -3.68
N ILE A 208 -4.81 -4.77 -3.28
CA ILE A 208 -5.31 -4.19 -2.04
C ILE A 208 -4.67 -4.84 -0.80
N MET A 209 -4.45 -6.16 -0.82
CA MET A 209 -3.73 -6.85 0.26
C MET A 209 -2.26 -6.42 0.35
N ILE A 210 -1.57 -6.24 -0.77
CA ILE A 210 -0.20 -5.70 -0.80
C ILE A 210 -0.17 -4.28 -0.25
N LEU A 211 -1.10 -3.43 -0.67
CA LEU A 211 -1.24 -2.07 -0.12
C LEU A 211 -1.40 -2.14 1.39
N GLY A 212 -2.35 -2.94 1.90
CA GLY A 212 -2.58 -3.06 3.34
C GLY A 212 -1.36 -3.57 4.12
N PHE A 213 -0.59 -4.50 3.56
CA PHE A 213 0.67 -4.94 4.16
C PHE A 213 1.63 -3.77 4.38
N PHE A 214 1.85 -2.94 3.36
CA PHE A 214 2.74 -1.78 3.47
C PHE A 214 2.18 -0.65 4.32
N VAL A 215 0.86 -0.62 4.58
CA VAL A 215 0.24 0.32 5.53
C VAL A 215 0.52 -0.10 6.97
N ILE A 216 0.35 -1.38 7.30
CA ILE A 216 0.36 -1.86 8.70
C ILE A 216 1.74 -2.34 9.14
N PHE A 217 2.52 -2.96 8.24
CA PHE A 217 3.83 -3.54 8.60
C PHE A 217 4.84 -2.51 9.14
N PRO A 218 4.88 -1.25 8.66
CA PRO A 218 5.72 -0.23 9.27
C PRO A 218 5.45 0.01 10.76
N LEU A 219 4.23 -0.20 11.25
CA LEU A 219 3.92 -0.11 12.68
C LEU A 219 4.63 -1.22 13.47
N ALA A 220 4.72 -2.43 12.91
CA ALA A 220 5.48 -3.52 13.53
C ALA A 220 6.97 -3.18 13.57
N LEU A 221 7.51 -2.64 12.47
CA LEU A 221 8.91 -2.20 12.41
C LEU A 221 9.21 -1.10 13.43
N ASN A 222 8.27 -0.16 13.61
CA ASN A 222 8.39 0.87 14.63
C ASN A 222 8.50 0.28 16.05
N GLU A 223 7.57 -0.61 16.43
CA GLU A 223 7.62 -1.25 17.76
C GLU A 223 8.89 -2.08 17.97
N LEU A 224 9.38 -2.76 16.93
CA LEU A 224 10.65 -3.50 16.99
C LEU A 224 11.88 -2.60 17.09
N ALA A 225 11.80 -1.37 16.57
CA ALA A 225 12.88 -0.39 16.63
C ALA A 225 12.93 0.39 17.95
N LYS A 226 11.82 0.50 18.69
CA LYS A 226 11.72 1.23 19.97
C LYS A 226 12.83 0.88 20.98
N PRO A 227 13.15 -0.40 21.25
CA PRO A 227 14.20 -0.74 22.21
C PRO A 227 15.58 -0.17 21.88
N ALA A 228 15.93 -0.10 20.58
CA ALA A 228 17.20 0.47 20.14
C ALA A 228 17.27 2.00 20.36
N ALA A 229 16.11 2.66 20.47
CA ALA A 229 15.97 4.07 20.80
C ALA A 229 15.74 4.34 22.30
N GLY A 230 15.86 3.31 23.15
CA GLY A 230 15.61 3.43 24.59
C GLY A 230 14.12 3.55 24.98
N LEU A 231 13.20 3.24 24.06
CA LEU A 231 11.76 3.24 24.30
C LEU A 231 11.25 1.83 24.61
N ALA A 232 10.19 1.74 25.41
CA ALA A 232 9.54 0.47 25.71
C ALA A 232 8.77 -0.05 24.49
N LEU A 233 9.01 -1.31 24.16
CA LEU A 233 8.24 -2.03 23.14
C LEU A 233 6.84 -2.33 23.66
N SER A 234 5.81 -2.07 22.84
CA SER A 234 4.43 -2.40 23.18
C SER A 234 3.99 -3.70 22.51
N ALA A 235 3.88 -4.78 23.29
CA ALA A 235 3.58 -6.11 22.77
C ALA A 235 2.23 -6.20 22.03
N GLY A 236 1.20 -5.47 22.50
CA GLY A 236 -0.13 -5.45 21.88
C GLY A 236 -0.11 -4.89 20.45
N PRO A 237 0.29 -3.61 20.25
CA PRO A 237 0.45 -3.02 18.93
C PRO A 237 1.38 -3.82 17.99
N LEU A 238 2.47 -4.36 18.52
CA LEU A 238 3.37 -5.22 17.75
C LEU A 238 2.68 -6.50 17.26
N ALA A 239 2.01 -7.23 18.16
CA ALA A 239 1.33 -8.47 17.82
C ALA A 239 0.20 -8.23 16.80
N ALA A 240 -0.59 -7.17 16.99
CA ALA A 240 -1.66 -6.81 16.08
C ALA A 240 -1.13 -6.45 14.68
N SER A 241 -0.12 -5.58 14.62
CA SER A 241 0.47 -5.15 13.34
C SER A 241 1.13 -6.32 12.59
N LEU A 242 1.84 -7.22 13.29
CA LEU A 242 2.39 -8.43 12.68
C LEU A 242 1.29 -9.37 12.17
N LEU A 243 0.25 -9.61 12.96
CA LEU A 243 -0.85 -10.50 12.59
C LEU A 243 -1.58 -10.01 11.33
N PHE A 244 -2.00 -8.74 11.29
CA PHE A 244 -2.69 -8.17 10.14
C PHE A 244 -1.79 -8.12 8.90
N SER A 245 -0.52 -7.73 9.06
CA SER A 245 0.44 -7.70 7.96
C SER A 245 0.68 -9.09 7.38
N ALA A 246 0.89 -10.09 8.24
CA ALA A 246 1.07 -11.47 7.82
C ALA A 246 -0.17 -12.02 7.11
N LEU A 247 -1.37 -11.77 7.64
CA LEU A 247 -2.63 -12.15 7.01
C LEU A 247 -2.74 -11.57 5.60
N MET A 248 -2.53 -10.25 5.44
CA MET A 248 -2.63 -9.56 4.16
C MET A 248 -1.59 -10.10 3.17
N LEU A 249 -0.33 -10.26 3.59
CA LEU A 249 0.72 -10.77 2.72
C LEU A 249 0.43 -12.22 2.27
N VAL A 250 -0.01 -13.08 3.20
CA VAL A 250 -0.37 -14.47 2.89
C VAL A 250 -1.53 -14.52 1.90
N LEU A 251 -2.60 -13.75 2.12
CA LEU A 251 -3.74 -13.70 1.20
C LEU A 251 -3.33 -13.18 -0.19
N ALA A 252 -2.50 -12.12 -0.25
CA ALA A 252 -1.97 -11.61 -1.51
C ALA A 252 -1.23 -12.70 -2.28
N VAL A 253 -0.29 -13.40 -1.62
CA VAL A 253 0.54 -14.45 -2.24
C VAL A 253 -0.32 -15.64 -2.67
N LEU A 254 -1.21 -16.12 -1.81
CA LEU A 254 -2.06 -17.26 -2.09
C LEU A 254 -3.00 -16.98 -3.27
N GLN A 255 -3.63 -15.80 -3.31
CA GLN A 255 -4.51 -15.44 -4.42
C GLN A 255 -3.75 -15.18 -5.71
N LEU A 256 -2.57 -14.52 -5.68
CA LEU A 256 -1.71 -14.37 -6.87
C LEU A 256 -1.29 -15.72 -7.44
N ARG A 257 -0.97 -16.70 -6.59
CA ARG A 257 -0.65 -18.07 -7.01
C ARG A 257 -1.87 -18.79 -7.60
N ALA A 258 -3.04 -18.56 -7.02
CA ALA A 258 -4.30 -19.18 -7.43
C ALA A 258 -4.87 -18.60 -8.74
N MET A 259 -4.56 -17.36 -9.11
CA MET A 259 -5.01 -16.73 -10.36
C MET A 259 -4.53 -17.50 -11.60
N ARG A 260 -5.44 -18.01 -12.43
CA ARG A 260 -5.12 -18.70 -13.69
C ARG A 260 -5.56 -17.87 -14.90
N GLY A 261 -4.85 -17.97 -16.02
CA GLY A 261 -5.11 -17.17 -17.21
C GLY A 261 -4.53 -15.75 -17.12
N GLY A 262 -4.19 -15.17 -18.27
CA GLY A 262 -3.57 -13.84 -18.38
C GLY A 262 -2.12 -13.86 -18.88
N SER A 263 -1.32 -14.89 -18.60
CA SER A 263 -0.02 -15.03 -19.28
C SER A 263 -0.23 -15.18 -20.80
N PRO A 264 0.64 -14.60 -21.64
CA PRO A 264 0.66 -14.98 -23.04
C PRO A 264 0.75 -16.50 -23.08
N SER A 265 -0.07 -17.12 -23.92
CA SER A 265 0.16 -18.50 -24.33
C SER A 265 1.66 -18.64 -24.57
N ARG A 266 2.33 -19.51 -23.81
CA ARG A 266 3.59 -20.08 -24.29
C ARG A 266 3.17 -20.91 -25.50
N GLY A 267 3.03 -20.23 -26.63
CA GLY A 267 2.69 -20.83 -27.90
C GLY A 267 3.95 -21.47 -28.44
N ALA A 268 3.82 -22.77 -28.70
CA ALA A 268 4.51 -23.59 -29.69
C ALA A 268 6.03 -23.43 -29.81
#